data_AF-A0A9E2HI42-F1
#
_entry.id   AF-A0A9E2HI42-F1
#
_cell.length_a   1.000
_cell.length_b   1.000
_cell.length_c   1.000
_cell.angle_alpha   90.00
_cell.angle_beta   90.00
_cell.angle_gamma   90.00
#
_symmetry.space_group_name_H-M   'P 1'
#
loop_
_entity.id
_entity.type
_entity.pdbx_description
1 polymer ?
#
loop_
_entity_poly.entity_id
_entity_poly.type
_entity_poly.pdbx_seq_one_letter_code
_entity_poly.pdbx_strand_id
1 'polypeptide(L)'
;MLLSLVSAFVIAAQTPPQDAGVMSTAPGVEAVETERFREAVAYANPMPRGAPEADYPLVAWCEALVNGHVALGETLSTADDLDRDIIRLGRLEAADFRAALDAAEPRQSAASRSAAAAAAAEAAAKWTPLAGTDETVRSQAFGLFFGLPGRCEHAARRIRGNITTPPATPADVGLE
;
A
#
# COMPACT_ATOMS: atom_id res chain seq x y z
N MET A 1 23.31 -63.04 29.44
CA MET A 1 24.02 -61.87 30.01
C MET A 1 24.10 -60.80 28.94
N LEU A 2 23.55 -59.61 29.24
CA LEU A 2 23.80 -58.28 28.65
C LEU A 2 23.66 -58.12 27.11
N LEU A 3 22.59 -57.50 26.60
CA LEU A 3 22.21 -56.06 26.58
C LEU A 3 22.77 -55.30 25.36
N SER A 4 21.83 -54.85 24.50
CA SER A 4 21.83 -53.57 23.76
C SER A 4 22.83 -53.40 22.59
N LEU A 5 22.55 -52.72 21.46
CA LEU A 5 21.70 -51.55 21.23
C LEU A 5 21.00 -51.55 19.85
N VAL A 6 19.82 -50.94 19.87
CA VAL A 6 18.96 -50.46 18.78
C VAL A 6 19.61 -49.30 18.03
N SER A 7 19.40 -49.19 16.71
CA SER A 7 19.25 -47.90 15.99
C SER A 7 18.65 -48.13 14.60
N ALA A 8 17.31 -48.19 14.52
CA ALA A 8 16.60 -48.03 13.26
C ALA A 8 16.57 -46.53 12.94
N PHE A 9 17.27 -46.14 11.87
CA PHE A 9 17.30 -44.77 11.36
C PHE A 9 15.99 -44.51 10.61
N VAL A 10 14.96 -44.04 11.33
CA VAL A 10 13.75 -43.51 10.70
C VAL A 10 14.06 -42.08 10.28
N ILE A 11 14.29 -41.88 8.98
CA ILE A 11 14.32 -40.55 8.37
C ILE A 11 12.87 -40.05 8.38
N ALA A 12 12.49 -39.35 9.46
CA ALA A 12 11.29 -38.54 9.47
C ALA A 12 11.54 -37.33 8.58
N ALA A 13 11.09 -37.40 7.33
CA ALA A 13 10.91 -36.22 6.51
C ALA A 13 9.86 -35.33 7.22
N GLN A 14 10.32 -34.25 7.83
CA GLN A 14 9.46 -33.23 8.40
C GLN A 14 8.84 -32.46 7.23
N THR A 15 7.65 -32.85 6.81
CA THR A 15 6.80 -32.01 5.97
C THR A 15 6.44 -30.78 6.81
N PRO A 16 6.87 -29.56 6.45
CA PRO A 16 6.42 -28.38 7.17
C PRO A 16 4.89 -28.27 7.00
N PRO A 17 4.14 -27.91 8.06
CA PRO A 17 2.70 -27.76 7.98
C PRO A 17 2.37 -26.69 6.93
N GLN A 18 1.56 -27.07 5.93
CA GLN A 18 1.08 -26.19 4.85
C GLN A 18 -0.13 -25.35 5.24
N ASP A 19 -0.23 -24.94 6.52
CA ASP A 19 -1.22 -23.95 6.97
C ASP A 19 -0.51 -22.62 7.24
N ALA A 20 -0.01 -22.01 6.18
CA ALA A 20 0.36 -20.60 6.15
C ALA A 20 -0.71 -19.81 5.38
N GLY A 21 -1.98 -20.07 5.68
CA GLY A 21 -3.08 -19.18 5.31
C GLY A 21 -3.09 -18.01 6.29
N VAL A 22 -2.78 -16.82 5.77
CA VAL A 22 -2.54 -15.55 6.49
C VAL A 22 -1.13 -15.48 7.08
N MET A 23 -0.22 -14.78 6.37
CA MET A 23 0.98 -14.21 6.99
C MET A 23 0.52 -13.34 8.16
N SER A 24 0.72 -13.84 9.38
CA SER A 24 0.61 -13.02 10.58
C SER A 24 1.75 -12.01 10.55
N THR A 25 1.50 -10.82 10.00
CA THR A 25 2.39 -9.67 10.14
C THR A 25 2.14 -9.06 11.53
N ALA A 26 2.53 -9.77 12.58
CA ALA A 26 2.83 -9.07 13.83
C ALA A 26 3.85 -7.97 13.49
N PRO A 27 3.71 -6.73 14.01
CA PRO A 27 4.65 -5.67 13.70
C PRO A 27 6.01 -6.00 14.32
N GLY A 28 6.83 -6.72 13.56
CA GLY A 28 8.26 -6.82 13.79
C GLY A 28 8.93 -5.58 13.24
N VAL A 29 9.98 -5.11 13.90
CA VAL A 29 10.88 -4.12 13.30
C VAL A 29 11.47 -4.77 12.05
N GLU A 30 11.05 -4.31 10.88
CA GLU A 30 11.61 -4.77 9.61
C GLU A 30 13.12 -4.45 9.59
N ALA A 31 13.92 -5.40 9.11
CA ALA A 31 15.35 -5.15 8.94
C ALA A 31 15.52 -3.99 7.95
N VAL A 32 16.36 -3.01 8.31
CA VAL A 32 16.60 -1.80 7.51
C VAL A 32 16.93 -2.13 6.04
N GLU A 33 17.66 -3.20 5.80
CA GLU A 33 17.99 -3.64 4.44
C GLU A 33 16.77 -4.11 3.64
N THR A 34 15.80 -4.76 4.27
CA THR A 34 14.54 -5.17 3.61
C THR A 34 13.69 -3.94 3.26
N GLU A 35 13.62 -2.95 4.15
CA GLU A 35 12.92 -1.69 3.88
C GLU A 35 13.58 -0.95 2.71
N ARG A 36 14.91 -0.85 2.71
CA ARG A 36 15.68 -0.22 1.64
C ARG A 36 15.48 -0.94 0.30
N PHE A 37 15.48 -2.26 0.30
CA PHE A 37 15.22 -3.07 -0.89
C PHE A 37 13.83 -2.80 -1.47
N ARG A 38 12.78 -2.83 -0.63
CA ARG A 38 11.39 -2.57 -1.06
C ARG A 38 11.20 -1.15 -1.56
N GLU A 39 11.80 -0.18 -0.87
CA GLU A 39 11.77 1.23 -1.30
C GLU A 39 12.45 1.40 -2.67
N ALA A 40 13.60 0.77 -2.90
CA ALA A 40 14.29 0.82 -4.18
C ALA A 40 13.40 0.27 -5.32
N VAL A 41 12.73 -0.87 -5.11
CA VAL A 41 11.79 -1.43 -6.08
C VAL A 41 10.60 -0.49 -6.31
N ALA A 42 10.02 0.07 -5.25
CA ALA A 42 8.89 0.99 -5.35
C ALA A 42 9.25 2.29 -6.11
N TYR A 43 10.45 2.82 -5.89
CA TYR A 43 10.94 4.04 -6.55
C TYR A 43 11.52 3.82 -7.95
N ALA A 44 11.86 2.59 -8.33
CA ALA A 44 12.26 2.26 -9.69
C ALA A 44 11.07 2.12 -10.65
N ASN A 45 9.89 1.73 -10.13
CA ASN A 45 8.71 1.56 -10.96
C ASN A 45 8.14 2.90 -11.44
N PRO A 46 7.79 3.02 -12.74
CA PRO A 46 7.18 4.23 -13.28
C PRO A 46 5.80 4.45 -12.65
N MET A 47 5.50 5.71 -12.32
CA MET A 47 4.21 6.06 -11.76
C MET A 47 3.13 6.15 -12.84
N PRO A 48 1.85 5.88 -12.50
CA PRO A 48 0.74 6.10 -13.41
C PRO A 48 0.69 7.55 -13.91
N ARG A 49 0.15 7.74 -15.12
CA ARG A 49 0.01 9.08 -15.69
C ARG A 49 -0.79 9.99 -14.76
N GLY A 50 -0.24 11.18 -14.48
CA GLY A 50 -0.84 12.18 -13.61
C GLY A 50 -0.53 12.02 -12.12
N ALA A 51 0.21 10.98 -11.72
CA ALA A 51 0.75 10.88 -10.37
C ALA A 51 1.93 11.86 -10.19
N PRO A 52 1.99 12.62 -9.08
CA PRO A 52 3.13 13.48 -8.77
C PRO A 52 4.41 12.69 -8.49
N GLU A 53 5.57 13.27 -8.80
CA GLU A 53 6.87 12.67 -8.46
C GLU A 53 7.31 12.95 -7.01
N ALA A 54 6.96 14.12 -6.48
CA ALA A 54 7.34 14.52 -5.13
C ALA A 54 6.45 13.85 -4.07
N ASP A 55 7.06 13.38 -2.97
CA ASP A 55 6.39 12.53 -1.97
C ASP A 55 5.14 13.18 -1.34
N TYR A 56 5.18 14.45 -0.94
CA TYR A 56 4.04 15.10 -0.29
C TYR A 56 2.79 15.23 -1.19
N PRO A 57 2.88 15.80 -2.41
CA PRO A 57 1.74 15.79 -3.32
C PRO A 57 1.36 14.40 -3.82
N LEU A 58 2.31 13.46 -3.91
CA LEU A 58 2.01 12.06 -4.24
C LEU A 58 1.11 11.42 -3.18
N VAL A 59 1.43 11.57 -1.89
CA VAL A 59 0.62 10.98 -0.81
C VAL A 59 -0.81 11.57 -0.80
N ALA A 60 -0.97 12.87 -1.08
CA ALA A 60 -2.28 13.48 -1.22
C ALA A 60 -3.08 12.92 -2.42
N TRP A 61 -2.40 12.62 -3.52
CA TRP A 61 -2.98 11.94 -4.67
C TRP A 61 -3.41 10.50 -4.35
N CYS A 62 -2.57 9.74 -3.65
CA CYS A 62 -2.84 8.37 -3.21
C CYS A 62 -4.05 8.33 -2.26
N GLU A 63 -4.10 9.22 -1.26
CA GLU A 63 -5.22 9.34 -0.33
C GLU A 63 -6.55 9.61 -1.07
N ALA A 64 -6.54 10.54 -2.02
CA ALA A 64 -7.73 10.90 -2.79
C ALA A 64 -8.20 9.76 -3.71
N LEU A 65 -7.29 8.94 -4.26
CA LEU A 65 -7.67 7.75 -5.00
C LEU A 65 -8.39 6.74 -4.10
N VAL A 66 -7.84 6.42 -2.94
CA VAL A 66 -8.43 5.44 -2.02
C VAL A 66 -9.79 5.94 -1.50
N ASN A 67 -9.88 7.22 -1.12
CA ASN A 67 -11.16 7.79 -0.68
C ASN A 67 -12.24 7.74 -1.78
N GLY A 68 -11.87 7.97 -3.04
CA GLY A 68 -12.82 7.87 -4.14
C GLY A 68 -13.23 6.43 -4.46
N HIS A 69 -12.32 5.46 -4.31
CA HIS A 69 -12.65 4.03 -4.40
C HIS A 69 -13.62 3.60 -3.30
N VAL A 70 -13.35 4.00 -2.05
CA VAL A 70 -14.25 3.79 -0.91
C VAL A 70 -15.62 4.40 -1.19
N ALA A 71 -15.67 5.66 -1.62
CA ALA A 71 -16.93 6.33 -1.92
C ALA A 71 -17.71 5.64 -3.04
N LEU A 72 -17.03 5.08 -4.05
CA LEU A 72 -17.67 4.29 -5.11
C LEU A 72 -18.30 3.02 -4.54
N GLY A 73 -17.57 2.27 -3.70
CA GLY A 73 -18.08 1.07 -3.04
C GLY A 73 -19.29 1.33 -2.15
N GLU A 74 -19.30 2.46 -1.45
CA GLU A 74 -20.42 2.90 -0.61
C GLU A 74 -21.71 3.19 -1.40
N THR A 75 -21.63 3.32 -2.74
CA THR A 75 -22.81 3.48 -3.60
C THR A 75 -23.49 2.17 -4.01
N LEU A 76 -22.91 1.00 -3.67
CA LEU A 76 -23.43 -0.30 -4.08
C LEU A 76 -24.56 -0.74 -3.14
N SER A 77 -25.71 -1.11 -3.69
CA SER A 77 -26.88 -1.52 -2.90
C SER A 77 -26.81 -2.98 -2.48
N THR A 78 -25.97 -3.77 -3.17
CA THR A 78 -25.84 -5.23 -3.02
C THR A 78 -24.46 -5.67 -2.53
N ALA A 79 -23.72 -4.79 -1.83
CA ALA A 79 -22.37 -5.05 -1.34
C ALA A 79 -22.29 -6.31 -0.45
N ASP A 80 -21.41 -7.25 -0.83
CA ASP A 80 -21.20 -8.49 -0.09
C ASP A 80 -20.25 -8.30 1.11
N ASP A 81 -19.83 -9.39 1.77
CA ASP A 81 -18.88 -9.32 2.89
C ASP A 81 -17.48 -8.84 2.45
N LEU A 82 -17.04 -9.25 1.25
CA LEU A 82 -15.73 -8.86 0.70
C LEU A 82 -15.72 -7.37 0.36
N ASP A 83 -16.78 -6.86 -0.26
CA ASP A 83 -16.92 -5.43 -0.56
C ASP A 83 -16.84 -4.58 0.71
N ARG A 84 -17.51 -5.03 1.78
CA ARG A 84 -17.50 -4.35 3.08
C ARG A 84 -16.11 -4.36 3.72
N ASP A 85 -15.37 -5.44 3.59
CA ASP A 85 -13.98 -5.51 4.07
C ASP A 85 -13.05 -4.62 3.26
N ILE A 86 -13.18 -4.57 1.93
CA ILE A 86 -12.42 -3.68 1.06
C ILE A 86 -12.68 -2.21 1.44
N ILE A 87 -13.95 -1.82 1.61
CA ILE A 87 -14.33 -0.47 2.06
C ILE A 87 -13.68 -0.16 3.42
N ARG A 88 -13.74 -1.10 4.37
CA ARG A 88 -13.14 -0.92 5.70
C ARG A 88 -11.62 -0.75 5.61
N LEU A 89 -10.94 -1.58 4.84
CA LEU A 89 -9.49 -1.51 4.66
C LEU A 89 -9.07 -0.22 3.94
N GLY A 90 -9.79 0.18 2.89
CA GLY A 90 -9.55 1.44 2.19
C GLY A 90 -9.70 2.66 3.10
N ARG A 91 -10.69 2.68 4.01
CA ARG A 91 -10.82 3.76 5.01
C ARG A 91 -9.61 3.82 5.96
N LEU A 92 -9.08 2.67 6.37
CA LEU A 92 -7.89 2.62 7.22
C LEU A 92 -6.65 3.12 6.46
N GLU A 93 -6.48 2.70 5.23
CA GLU A 93 -5.38 3.14 4.37
C GLU A 93 -5.43 4.65 4.07
N ALA A 94 -6.60 5.18 3.74
CA ALA A 94 -6.78 6.63 3.57
C ALA A 94 -6.47 7.40 4.86
N ALA A 95 -6.86 6.87 6.02
CA ALA A 95 -6.52 7.48 7.31
C ALA A 95 -5.01 7.48 7.58
N ASP A 96 -4.29 6.43 7.19
CA ASP A 96 -2.83 6.36 7.32
C ASP A 96 -2.13 7.40 6.42
N PHE A 97 -2.60 7.60 5.20
CA PHE A 97 -2.11 8.67 4.31
C PHE A 97 -2.41 10.05 4.88
N ARG A 98 -3.64 10.29 5.35
CA ARG A 98 -4.02 11.54 6.02
C ARG A 98 -3.10 11.84 7.20
N ALA A 99 -2.86 10.87 8.06
CA ALA A 99 -1.97 11.03 9.21
C ALA A 99 -0.52 11.36 8.79
N ALA A 100 -0.03 10.80 7.67
CA ALA A 100 1.29 11.14 7.13
C ALA A 100 1.34 12.59 6.60
N LEU A 101 0.30 13.04 5.91
CA LEU A 101 0.18 14.42 5.42
C LEU A 101 0.15 15.40 6.59
N ASP A 102 -0.70 15.17 7.59
CA ASP A 102 -0.84 16.05 8.75
C ASP A 102 0.49 16.15 9.53
N ALA A 103 1.20 15.03 9.72
CA ALA A 103 2.52 15.02 10.37
C ALA A 103 3.60 15.76 9.56
N ALA A 104 3.45 15.86 8.25
CA ALA A 104 4.39 16.51 7.35
C ALA A 104 4.03 17.97 7.03
N GLU A 105 2.78 18.38 7.25
CA GLU A 105 2.25 19.70 6.87
C GLU A 105 3.11 20.87 7.38
N PRO A 106 3.55 20.92 8.67
CA PRO A 106 4.32 22.06 9.18
C PRO A 106 5.66 22.29 8.46
N ARG A 107 6.17 21.26 7.78
CA ARG A 107 7.44 21.29 7.04
C ARG A 107 7.25 21.64 5.56
N GLN A 108 6.01 21.79 5.09
CA GLN A 108 5.73 22.04 3.68
C GLN A 108 5.68 23.53 3.34
N SER A 109 6.24 23.88 2.19
CA SER A 109 6.05 25.20 1.60
C SER A 109 4.60 25.40 1.13
N ALA A 110 4.20 26.66 0.94
CA ALA A 110 2.90 26.98 0.35
C ALA A 110 2.74 26.36 -1.05
N ALA A 111 3.81 26.32 -1.85
CA ALA A 111 3.82 25.68 -3.16
C ALA A 111 3.58 24.17 -3.08
N SER A 112 4.24 23.48 -2.13
CA SER A 112 4.06 22.03 -1.91
C SER A 112 2.63 21.69 -1.48
N ARG A 113 2.04 22.50 -0.59
CA ARG A 113 0.63 22.34 -0.17
C ARG A 113 -0.35 22.58 -1.30
N SER A 114 -0.10 23.60 -2.13
CA SER A 114 -0.92 23.89 -3.32
C SER A 114 -0.85 22.73 -4.34
N ALA A 115 0.35 22.21 -4.59
CA ALA A 115 0.55 21.05 -5.46
C ALA A 115 -0.17 19.80 -4.93
N ALA A 116 -0.14 19.57 -3.61
CA ALA A 116 -0.84 18.46 -2.98
C ALA A 116 -2.36 18.59 -3.10
N ALA A 117 -2.91 19.78 -2.88
CA ALA A 117 -4.33 20.04 -3.06
C ALA A 117 -4.77 19.82 -4.53
N ALA A 118 -3.98 20.29 -5.49
CA ALA A 118 -4.25 20.07 -6.91
C ALA A 118 -4.19 18.59 -7.29
N ALA A 119 -3.20 17.86 -6.79
CA ALA A 119 -3.04 16.43 -7.06
C ALA A 119 -4.19 15.61 -6.45
N ALA A 120 -4.61 15.92 -5.22
CA ALA A 120 -5.78 15.31 -4.61
C ALA A 120 -7.07 15.59 -5.39
N ALA A 121 -7.27 16.82 -5.86
CA ALA A 121 -8.43 17.18 -6.67
C ALA A 121 -8.45 16.43 -8.01
N GLU A 122 -7.30 16.30 -8.68
CA GLU A 122 -7.19 15.53 -9.93
C GLU A 122 -7.48 14.05 -9.70
N ALA A 123 -6.93 13.44 -8.65
CA ALA A 123 -7.20 12.05 -8.28
C ALA A 123 -8.69 11.82 -7.99
N ALA A 124 -9.30 12.68 -7.16
CA ALA A 124 -10.73 12.60 -6.86
C ALA A 124 -11.59 12.70 -8.12
N ALA A 125 -11.23 13.57 -9.06
CA ALA A 125 -11.95 13.76 -10.31
C ALA A 125 -11.96 12.51 -11.22
N LYS A 126 -11.05 11.55 -11.03
CA LYS A 126 -11.04 10.28 -11.78
C LYS A 126 -12.26 9.41 -11.47
N TRP A 127 -12.87 9.59 -10.29
CA TRP A 127 -14.05 8.84 -9.85
C TRP A 127 -15.37 9.50 -10.27
N THR A 128 -15.38 10.81 -10.52
CA THR A 128 -16.58 11.58 -10.89
C THR A 128 -17.37 10.96 -12.04
N PRO A 129 -16.75 10.47 -13.15
CA PRO A 129 -17.49 9.86 -14.25
C PRO A 129 -18.25 8.58 -13.84
N LEU A 130 -17.84 7.89 -12.78
CA LEU A 130 -18.43 6.62 -12.35
C LEU A 130 -19.62 6.80 -11.39
N ALA A 131 -19.64 7.86 -10.59
CA ALA A 131 -20.65 8.06 -9.55
C ALA A 131 -22.10 8.07 -10.07
N GLY A 132 -22.32 8.54 -11.31
CA GLY A 132 -23.63 8.60 -11.96
C GLY A 132 -23.95 7.42 -12.89
N THR A 133 -23.08 6.41 -12.96
CA THR A 133 -23.27 5.25 -13.86
C THR A 133 -24.19 4.19 -13.24
N ASP A 134 -24.61 3.21 -14.05
CA ASP A 134 -25.38 2.05 -13.56
C ASP A 134 -24.63 1.29 -12.45
N GLU A 135 -25.35 0.70 -11.51
CA GLU A 135 -24.74 -0.02 -10.38
C GLU A 135 -23.84 -1.17 -10.85
N THR A 136 -24.19 -1.87 -11.94
CA THR A 136 -23.35 -2.93 -12.51
C THR A 136 -21.98 -2.40 -12.93
N VAL A 137 -21.94 -1.20 -13.52
CA VAL A 137 -20.70 -0.54 -13.95
C VAL A 137 -19.90 -0.09 -12.72
N ARG A 138 -20.55 0.47 -11.71
CA ARG A 138 -19.89 0.88 -10.45
C ARG A 138 -19.30 -0.33 -9.72
N SER A 139 -20.03 -1.44 -9.65
CA SER A 139 -19.59 -2.68 -9.03
C SER A 139 -18.36 -3.26 -9.75
N GLN A 140 -18.37 -3.31 -11.09
CA GLN A 140 -17.22 -3.74 -11.86
C GLN A 140 -16.01 -2.83 -11.65
N ALA A 141 -16.20 -1.50 -11.68
CA ALA A 141 -15.12 -0.55 -11.46
C ALA A 141 -14.55 -0.64 -10.04
N PHE A 142 -15.40 -0.83 -9.03
CA PHE A 142 -14.98 -1.05 -7.65
C PHE A 142 -14.13 -2.31 -7.50
N GLY A 143 -14.53 -3.42 -8.12
CA GLY A 143 -13.79 -4.69 -8.08
C GLY A 143 -12.48 -4.71 -8.87
N LEU A 144 -12.28 -3.81 -9.83
CA LEU A 144 -11.06 -3.73 -10.65
C LEU A 144 -9.93 -2.92 -10.00
N PHE A 145 -10.22 -2.12 -8.98
CA PHE A 145 -9.21 -1.33 -8.30
C PHE A 145 -8.41 -2.22 -7.35
N PHE A 146 -7.28 -2.73 -7.81
CA PHE A 146 -6.36 -3.55 -7.01
C PHE A 146 -5.07 -2.79 -6.71
N GLY A 147 -5.04 -2.17 -5.54
CA GLY A 147 -3.85 -1.62 -4.90
C GLY A 147 -3.31 -0.32 -5.51
N LEU A 148 -2.73 0.51 -4.65
CA LEU A 148 -1.90 1.63 -5.10
C LEU A 148 -0.49 1.13 -5.48
N PRO A 149 0.26 1.90 -6.30
CA PRO A 149 1.68 1.64 -6.46
C PRO A 149 2.37 1.70 -5.10
N GLY A 150 3.21 0.71 -4.77
CA GLY A 150 3.91 0.63 -3.47
C GLY A 150 4.70 1.91 -3.08
N ARG A 151 4.99 2.77 -4.05
CA ARG A 151 5.56 4.10 -3.80
C ARG A 151 4.68 4.96 -2.90
N CYS A 152 3.35 4.82 -2.93
CA CYS A 152 2.43 5.59 -2.10
C CYS A 152 2.74 5.41 -0.61
N GLU A 153 2.88 4.17 -0.17
CA GLU A 153 3.16 3.79 1.22
C GLU A 153 4.59 4.18 1.62
N HIS A 154 5.56 3.99 0.72
CA HIS A 154 6.93 4.43 0.98
C HIS A 154 7.04 5.96 1.06
N ALA A 155 6.37 6.71 0.19
CA ALA A 155 6.31 8.17 0.25
C ALA A 155 5.64 8.65 1.54
N ALA A 156 4.55 8.00 1.97
CA ALA A 156 3.88 8.30 3.23
C ALA A 156 4.81 8.12 4.44
N ARG A 157 5.55 7.00 4.47
CA ARG A 157 6.59 6.76 5.48
C ARG A 157 7.64 7.87 5.48
N ARG A 158 8.15 8.24 4.30
CA ARG A 158 9.21 9.25 4.17
C ARG A 158 8.76 10.63 4.65
N ILE A 159 7.59 11.11 4.24
CA ILE A 159 7.09 12.41 4.69
C ILE A 159 6.81 12.42 6.19
N ARG A 160 6.21 11.33 6.72
CA ARG A 160 5.93 11.17 8.15
C ARG A 160 7.22 11.20 8.97
N GLY A 161 8.23 10.44 8.53
CA GLY A 161 9.53 10.30 9.21
C GLY A 161 10.55 11.41 8.91
N ASN A 162 10.22 12.41 8.10
CA ASN A 162 11.16 13.44 7.64
C ASN A 162 12.40 12.89 6.94
N ILE A 163 12.23 11.81 6.17
CA ILE A 163 13.31 11.16 5.43
C ILE A 163 13.60 11.99 4.18
N THR A 164 14.68 12.77 4.21
CA THR A 164 15.10 13.63 3.10
C THR A 164 16.21 13.03 2.26
N THR A 165 16.83 11.94 2.72
CA THR A 165 17.79 11.17 1.92
C THR A 165 17.07 10.55 0.72
N PRO A 166 17.61 10.66 -0.50
CA PRO A 166 17.02 10.00 -1.66
C PRO A 166 16.81 8.50 -1.42
N PRO A 167 15.73 7.91 -1.98
CA PRO A 167 15.54 6.47 -2.00
C PRO A 167 16.77 5.75 -2.59
N ALA A 168 17.05 4.55 -2.09
CA ALA A 168 18.06 3.69 -2.71
C ALA A 168 17.66 3.35 -4.16
N THR A 169 18.65 3.22 -5.05
CA THR A 169 18.43 2.71 -6.41
C THR A 169 18.46 1.19 -6.44
N PRO A 170 17.96 0.53 -7.51
CA PRO A 170 18.14 -0.91 -7.70
C PRO A 170 19.61 -1.36 -7.59
N ALA A 171 20.55 -0.60 -8.17
CA ALA A 171 21.99 -0.87 -8.04
C ALA A 171 22.48 -0.82 -6.58
N ASP A 172 22.02 0.15 -5.78
CA ASP A 172 22.43 0.28 -4.37
C ASP A 172 22.01 -0.92 -3.49
N VAL A 173 21.02 -1.68 -3.94
CA VAL A 173 20.48 -2.86 -3.23
C VAL A 173 20.81 -4.19 -3.94
N GLY A 174 21.68 -4.17 -4.95
CA GLY A 174 22.16 -5.37 -5.64
C GLY A 174 21.16 -6.01 -6.61
N LEU A 175 20.28 -5.22 -7.22
CA LEU A 175 19.35 -5.66 -8.26
C LEU A 175 19.89 -5.48 -9.70
N GLU A 176 21.07 -4.88 -9.87
CA GLU A 176 21.75 -4.61 -11.15
C GLU A 176 23.21 -5.07 -11.14
#